data_AF-A0A432XW73-F1
#
_entry.id   AF-A0A432XW73-F1
#
_cell.length_a   1.000
_cell.length_b   1.000
_cell.length_c   1.000
_cell.angle_alpha   90.00
_cell.angle_beta   90.00
_cell.angle_gamma   90.00
#
_symmetry.space_group_name_H-M   'P 1'
#
loop_
_entity.id
_entity.type
_entity.pdbx_description
1 polymer ?
#
loop_
_entity_poly.entity_id
_entity_poly.type
_entity_poly.pdbx_seq_one_letter_code
_entity_poly.pdbx_strand_id
1 'polypeptide(L)'
;MRLSTHSRQDQPTPVATGFTLIELIIGVVVLAFAFSLIATLIFPQAIRSAEPVLQVRAANLAQAFMEEIQGKAFDDNSAKSGGTLRCGEAGAPACSTTFGPDGENRDRFDDVDDYHQLEQSQPDLADVLGANLADDYRGFSYAINVCYSDSQGTCVAGITTFKRVQVALATSQSQDFVFSFIKGNY
;
A
#
# COMPACT_ATOMS: atom_id res chain seq x y z
N MET A 1 11.56 -54.54 -81.97
CA MET A 1 11.48 -53.48 -80.94
C MET A 1 10.19 -52.69 -81.18
N ARG A 2 9.08 -53.10 -80.55
CA ARG A 2 7.76 -52.46 -80.69
C ARG A 2 7.30 -52.01 -79.30
N LEU A 3 6.72 -50.81 -79.28
CA LEU A 3 6.56 -49.94 -78.13
C LEU A 3 5.67 -50.52 -77.02
N SER A 4 6.11 -50.28 -75.78
CA SER A 4 5.36 -50.48 -74.55
C SER A 4 4.25 -49.42 -74.45
N THR A 5 3.00 -49.85 -74.30
CA THR A 5 1.86 -48.98 -74.03
C THR A 5 1.82 -48.63 -72.54
N HIS A 6 2.10 -47.37 -72.19
CA HIS A 6 1.87 -46.84 -70.84
C HIS A 6 0.41 -46.43 -70.68
N SER A 7 -0.30 -47.13 -69.80
CA SER A 7 -1.62 -46.77 -69.29
C SER A 7 -1.48 -45.61 -68.30
N ARG A 8 -2.15 -44.48 -68.57
CA ARG A 8 -2.27 -43.34 -67.64
C ARG A 8 -3.31 -43.68 -66.57
N GLN A 9 -2.91 -43.70 -65.30
CA GLN A 9 -3.83 -43.72 -64.16
C GLN A 9 -4.17 -42.28 -63.77
N ASP A 10 -5.43 -41.87 -63.92
CA ASP A 10 -5.95 -40.61 -63.41
C ASP A 10 -6.05 -40.67 -61.88
N GLN A 11 -5.38 -39.73 -61.18
CA GLN A 11 -5.58 -39.54 -59.74
C GLN A 11 -6.69 -38.50 -59.49
N PRO A 12 -7.60 -38.74 -58.52
CA PRO A 12 -8.69 -37.83 -58.25
C PRO A 12 -8.17 -36.54 -57.60
N THR A 13 -8.46 -35.39 -58.21
CA THR A 13 -8.19 -34.07 -57.63
C THR A 13 -9.13 -33.80 -56.46
N PRO A 14 -8.65 -33.28 -55.33
CA PRO A 14 -9.51 -32.94 -54.19
C PRO A 14 -10.53 -31.88 -54.62
N VAL A 15 -11.81 -32.16 -54.37
CA VAL A 15 -12.91 -31.23 -54.67
C VAL A 15 -12.90 -30.13 -53.62
N ALA A 16 -12.77 -28.87 -54.05
CA ALA A 16 -12.90 -27.72 -53.16
C ALA A 16 -14.37 -27.58 -52.73
N THR A 17 -14.66 -27.89 -51.47
CA THR A 17 -15.97 -27.69 -50.86
C THR A 17 -16.08 -26.26 -50.33
N GLY A 18 -17.05 -25.50 -50.84
CA GLY A 18 -17.36 -24.15 -50.36
C GLY A 18 -18.22 -24.15 -49.10
N PHE A 19 -18.20 -23.04 -48.36
CA PHE A 19 -19.06 -22.82 -47.19
C PHE A 19 -20.48 -22.44 -47.62
N THR A 20 -21.46 -22.83 -46.82
CA THR A 20 -22.86 -22.40 -47.03
C THR A 20 -23.12 -21.04 -46.40
N LEU A 21 -24.10 -20.28 -46.91
CA LEU A 21 -24.48 -18.97 -46.35
C LEU A 21 -24.88 -19.09 -44.87
N ILE A 22 -25.60 -20.16 -44.51
CA ILE A 22 -26.08 -20.38 -43.14
C ILE A 22 -24.92 -20.65 -42.16
N GLU A 23 -23.87 -21.33 -42.60
CA GLU A 23 -22.68 -21.60 -41.80
C GLU A 23 -21.91 -20.31 -41.46
N LEU A 24 -21.85 -19.37 -42.41
CA LEU A 24 -21.26 -18.04 -42.18
C LEU A 24 -22.08 -17.25 -41.15
N ILE A 25 -23.42 -17.26 -41.27
CA ILE A 25 -24.31 -16.57 -40.32
C ILE A 25 -24.12 -17.12 -38.90
N ILE A 26 -24.10 -18.45 -38.74
CA ILE A 26 -23.87 -19.08 -37.44
C ILE A 26 -22.47 -18.71 -36.91
N GLY A 27 -21.46 -18.72 -37.78
CA GLY A 27 -20.09 -18.34 -37.42
C GLY A 27 -19.97 -16.92 -36.86
N VAL A 28 -20.57 -15.92 -37.53
CA VAL A 28 -20.51 -14.53 -37.03
C VAL A 28 -21.31 -14.33 -35.75
N VAL A 29 -22.43 -15.04 -35.57
CA VAL A 29 -23.24 -14.98 -34.33
C VAL A 29 -22.47 -15.56 -33.14
N VAL A 30 -21.85 -16.74 -33.32
CA VAL A 30 -21.05 -17.38 -32.25
C VAL A 30 -19.81 -16.54 -31.94
N LEU A 31 -19.14 -15.99 -32.95
CA LEU A 31 -18.00 -15.10 -32.75
C LEU A 31 -18.37 -13.82 -31.99
N ALA A 32 -19.50 -13.18 -32.34
CA ALA A 32 -19.98 -12.00 -31.66
C ALA A 32 -20.33 -12.28 -30.18
N PHE A 33 -20.93 -13.44 -29.90
CA PHE A 33 -21.24 -13.87 -28.54
C PHE A 33 -19.96 -14.12 -27.73
N ALA A 34 -18.99 -14.84 -28.30
CA ALA A 34 -17.70 -15.09 -27.67
C ALA A 34 -16.96 -13.78 -27.34
N PHE A 35 -16.91 -12.84 -28.29
CA PHE A 35 -16.27 -11.54 -28.06
C PHE A 35 -16.97 -10.72 -26.98
N SER A 36 -18.31 -10.78 -26.91
CA SER A 36 -19.09 -10.10 -25.87
C SER A 36 -18.80 -10.63 -24.46
N LEU A 37 -18.64 -11.95 -24.32
CA LEU A 37 -18.24 -12.57 -23.05
C LEU A 37 -16.81 -12.16 -22.67
N ILE A 38 -15.88 -12.17 -23.63
CA ILE A 38 -14.50 -11.77 -23.39
C ILE A 38 -14.42 -10.29 -22.98
N ALA A 39 -15.14 -9.40 -23.67
CA ALA A 39 -15.17 -7.98 -23.35
C ALA A 39 -15.74 -7.70 -21.95
N THR A 40 -16.80 -8.41 -21.53
CA THR A 40 -17.41 -8.22 -20.22
C THR A 40 -16.57 -8.82 -19.08
N LEU A 41 -15.78 -9.86 -19.34
CA LEU A 41 -14.96 -10.52 -18.31
C LEU A 41 -13.54 -9.96 -18.19
N ILE A 42 -12.90 -9.54 -19.28
CA ILE A 42 -11.49 -9.10 -19.27
C ILE A 42 -11.36 -7.60 -18.95
N PHE A 43 -12.23 -6.76 -19.52
CA PHE A 43 -12.13 -5.31 -19.36
C PHE A 43 -12.24 -4.82 -17.90
N PRO A 44 -13.13 -5.35 -17.04
CA PRO A 44 -13.21 -4.90 -15.65
C PRO A 44 -12.07 -5.42 -14.75
N GLN A 45 -11.22 -6.33 -15.23
CA GLN A 45 -10.04 -6.77 -14.46
C GLN A 45 -8.88 -5.80 -14.56
N ALA A 46 -8.72 -5.10 -15.69
CA ALA A 46 -7.64 -4.14 -15.90
C ALA A 46 -7.71 -2.92 -14.95
N ILE A 47 -8.90 -2.56 -14.48
CA ILE A 47 -9.10 -1.41 -13.58
C ILE A 47 -8.88 -1.79 -12.11
N ARG A 48 -9.16 -3.04 -11.72
CA ARG A 48 -9.01 -3.52 -10.34
C ARG A 48 -7.57 -3.92 -9.98
N SER A 49 -6.64 -3.92 -10.93
CA SER A 49 -5.25 -4.35 -10.69
C SER A 49 -4.34 -3.31 -10.03
N ALA A 50 -4.74 -2.03 -10.01
CA ALA A 50 -3.94 -0.97 -9.38
C ALA A 50 -4.06 -0.97 -7.84
N GLU A 51 -5.18 -1.46 -7.34
CA GLU A 51 -5.56 -1.48 -5.93
C GLU A 51 -4.56 -2.25 -5.04
N PRO A 52 -4.19 -3.52 -5.34
CA PRO A 52 -3.19 -4.25 -4.56
C PRO A 52 -1.82 -3.57 -4.51
N VAL A 53 -1.46 -2.84 -5.58
CA VAL A 53 -0.18 -2.12 -5.65
C VAL A 53 -0.18 -0.94 -4.68
N LEU A 54 -1.28 -0.19 -4.60
CA LEU A 54 -1.44 0.92 -3.64
C LEU A 54 -1.42 0.40 -2.20
N GLN A 55 -2.09 -0.71 -1.92
CA GLN A 55 -2.09 -1.33 -0.60
C GLN A 55 -0.68 -1.73 -0.14
N VAL A 56 0.11 -2.37 -1.01
CA VAL A 56 1.50 -2.76 -0.67
C VAL A 56 2.37 -1.52 -0.42
N ARG A 57 2.22 -0.48 -1.24
CA ARG A 57 2.95 0.78 -1.03
C ARG A 57 2.54 1.47 0.28
N ALA A 58 1.25 1.50 0.59
CA ALA A 58 0.75 2.03 1.85
C ALA A 58 1.33 1.26 3.05
N ALA A 59 1.37 -0.08 2.97
CA ALA A 59 1.94 -0.91 4.01
C ALA A 59 3.44 -0.65 4.22
N ASN A 60 4.22 -0.52 3.14
CA ASN A 60 5.65 -0.20 3.23
C ASN A 60 5.89 1.18 3.86
N LEU A 61 5.11 2.18 3.47
CA LEU A 61 5.22 3.52 4.04
C LEU A 61 4.81 3.55 5.51
N ALA A 62 3.72 2.88 5.87
CA ALA A 62 3.30 2.75 7.26
C ALA A 62 4.37 2.03 8.09
N GLN A 63 4.97 0.96 7.57
CA GLN A 63 6.06 0.26 8.24
C GLN A 63 7.25 1.17 8.49
N ALA A 64 7.66 1.98 7.50
CA ALA A 64 8.74 2.94 7.67
C ALA A 64 8.44 3.96 8.78
N PHE A 65 7.23 4.53 8.83
CA PHE A 65 6.83 5.41 9.93
C PHE A 65 6.80 4.70 11.28
N MET A 66 6.29 3.46 11.33
CA MET A 66 6.26 2.68 12.57
C MET A 66 7.67 2.41 13.09
N GLU A 67 8.61 2.06 12.22
CA GLU A 67 10.02 1.84 12.59
C GLU A 67 10.70 3.14 13.05
N GLU A 68 10.46 4.25 12.35
CA GLU A 68 10.97 5.57 12.72
C GLU A 68 10.50 5.98 14.12
N ILE A 69 9.18 5.97 14.35
CA ILE A 69 8.56 6.41 15.61
C ILE A 69 8.85 5.43 16.75
N GLN A 70 8.89 4.12 16.48
CA GLN A 70 9.22 3.13 17.50
C GLN A 70 10.67 3.26 18.00
N GLY A 71 11.57 3.78 17.16
CA GLY A 71 12.95 4.09 17.53
C GLY A 71 13.11 5.36 18.38
N LYS A 72 12.06 6.16 18.55
CA LYS A 72 12.09 7.40 19.35
C LYS A 72 11.84 7.15 20.84
N ALA A 73 12.22 8.12 21.65
CA ALA A 73 11.96 8.08 23.08
C ALA A 73 10.45 8.10 23.35
N PHE A 74 10.04 7.61 24.52
CA PHE A 74 8.60 7.54 24.84
C PHE A 74 7.97 8.93 25.02
N ASP A 75 8.73 9.91 25.51
CA ASP A 75 8.26 11.22 25.97
C ASP A 75 9.44 12.19 26.04
N ASP A 76 9.18 13.49 26.10
CA ASP A 76 10.23 14.51 26.18
C ASP A 76 11.13 14.31 27.40
N ASN A 77 10.48 13.97 28.52
CA ASN A 77 11.15 13.71 29.78
C ASN A 77 11.80 12.33 29.87
N SER A 78 11.74 11.53 28.80
CA SER A 78 12.41 10.23 28.73
C SER A 78 13.84 10.36 28.24
N ALA A 79 14.73 9.54 28.78
CA ALA A 79 16.12 9.50 28.34
C ALA A 79 16.21 9.00 26.88
N LYS A 80 16.63 9.89 25.97
CA LYS A 80 16.72 9.59 24.53
C LYS A 80 17.84 8.57 24.16
N SER A 81 18.80 8.33 25.07
CA SER A 81 19.97 7.46 24.84
C SER A 81 20.15 6.36 25.91
N GLY A 82 19.05 5.82 26.42
CA GLY A 82 19.09 4.75 27.42
C GLY A 82 19.29 5.28 28.83
N GLY A 83 18.18 5.38 29.57
CA GLY A 83 18.14 5.75 30.99
C GLY A 83 17.66 4.57 31.83
N THR A 84 17.93 4.64 33.14
CA THR A 84 17.45 3.64 34.11
C THR A 84 16.05 3.98 34.65
N LEU A 85 15.67 5.26 34.58
CA LEU A 85 14.38 5.75 35.06
C LEU A 85 13.55 6.24 33.89
N ARG A 86 12.28 5.84 33.89
CA ARG A 86 11.27 6.20 32.91
C ARG A 86 10.51 7.44 33.39
N CYS A 87 9.99 8.25 32.47
CA CYS A 87 9.12 9.36 32.88
C CYS A 87 7.95 8.82 33.72
N GLY A 88 7.57 9.55 34.77
CA GLY A 88 6.53 9.15 35.70
C GLY A 88 6.96 8.14 36.78
N GLU A 89 8.20 7.64 36.78
CA GLU A 89 8.73 6.84 37.88
C GLU A 89 9.24 7.68 39.05
N ALA A 90 9.34 7.06 40.24
CA ALA A 90 9.85 7.72 41.42
C ALA A 90 11.32 8.16 41.22
N GLY A 91 11.56 9.48 41.30
CA GLY A 91 12.88 10.07 41.05
C GLY A 91 13.13 10.48 39.60
N ALA A 92 12.17 10.24 38.70
CA ALA A 92 12.16 10.78 37.34
C ALA A 92 11.21 11.99 37.24
N PRO A 93 11.36 12.84 36.20
CA PRO A 93 10.34 13.82 35.88
C PRO A 93 9.02 13.13 35.47
N ALA A 94 7.90 13.84 35.63
CA ALA A 94 6.61 13.37 35.13
C ALA A 94 6.63 13.31 33.59
N CYS A 95 5.86 12.40 32.99
CA CYS A 95 5.66 12.42 31.54
C CYS A 95 4.86 13.66 31.12
N SER A 96 5.05 14.10 29.88
CA SER A 96 4.35 15.23 29.27
C SER A 96 2.83 15.02 29.26
N THR A 97 2.08 16.09 29.56
CA THR A 97 0.61 16.08 29.50
C THR A 97 0.08 16.58 28.16
N THR A 98 0.93 17.24 27.39
CA THR A 98 0.66 17.79 26.06
C THR A 98 1.47 17.02 25.04
N PHE A 99 0.90 16.85 23.85
CA PHE A 99 1.58 16.23 22.72
C PHE A 99 1.84 17.23 21.62
N GLY A 100 2.77 16.88 20.74
CA GLY A 100 3.17 17.66 19.58
C GLY A 100 4.59 18.20 19.72
N PRO A 101 5.12 18.82 18.67
CA PRO A 101 6.51 19.29 18.65
C PRO A 101 6.75 20.43 19.65
N ASP A 102 7.90 20.41 20.31
CA ASP A 102 8.34 21.41 21.29
C ASP A 102 9.17 22.54 20.63
N GLY A 103 8.72 22.94 19.43
CA GLY A 103 9.37 23.96 18.61
C GLY A 103 10.43 23.41 17.65
N GLU A 104 10.50 22.09 17.48
CA GLU A 104 11.30 21.48 16.42
C GLU A 104 10.52 21.13 15.15
N ASN A 105 11.28 20.85 14.10
CA ASN A 105 10.79 20.34 12.83
C ASN A 105 10.94 18.81 12.79
N ARG A 106 10.28 18.16 11.83
CA ARG A 106 10.24 16.69 11.68
C ARG A 106 11.63 16.01 11.66
N ASP A 107 12.63 16.67 11.09
CA ASP A 107 14.02 16.19 11.04
C ASP A 107 14.68 16.08 12.42
N ARG A 108 14.10 16.73 13.43
CA ARG A 108 14.60 16.83 14.80
C ARG A 108 13.71 16.16 15.83
N PHE A 109 12.60 15.56 15.42
CA PHE A 109 11.72 14.81 16.33
C PHE A 109 12.52 13.72 17.04
N ASP A 110 12.44 13.70 18.35
CA ASP A 110 13.26 12.85 19.21
C ASP A 110 12.43 11.97 20.18
N ASP A 111 11.14 12.23 20.30
CA ASP A 111 10.18 11.36 20.97
C ASP A 111 8.97 10.99 20.10
N VAL A 112 8.00 10.31 20.72
CA VAL A 112 6.82 9.78 20.04
C VAL A 112 5.74 10.85 19.90
N ASP A 113 5.61 11.77 20.85
CA ASP A 113 4.56 12.77 20.89
C ASP A 113 4.77 13.92 19.91
N ASP A 114 6.00 14.16 19.45
CA ASP A 114 6.30 15.05 18.33
C ASP A 114 5.46 14.77 17.07
N TYR A 115 5.08 13.50 16.85
CA TYR A 115 4.29 13.08 15.69
C TYR A 115 2.79 13.30 15.87
N HIS A 116 2.33 13.80 17.01
CA HIS A 116 0.92 14.05 17.25
C HIS A 116 0.38 15.13 16.32
N GLN A 117 -0.71 14.82 15.62
CA GLN A 117 -1.34 15.71 14.64
C GLN A 117 -0.41 16.13 13.49
N LEU A 118 0.59 15.29 13.18
CA LEU A 118 1.42 15.48 12.00
C LEU A 118 0.63 15.08 10.75
N GLU A 119 0.24 16.06 9.96
CA GLU A 119 -0.52 15.86 8.72
C GLU A 119 0.20 16.48 7.52
N GLN A 120 0.28 15.72 6.43
CA GLN A 120 0.95 16.16 5.23
C GLN A 120 0.21 15.69 3.98
N SER A 121 -0.18 16.65 3.13
CA SER A 121 -0.93 16.40 1.88
C SER A 121 -0.07 15.80 0.76
N GLN A 122 1.26 15.97 0.84
CA GLN A 122 2.23 15.32 -0.03
C GLN A 122 3.47 14.95 0.80
N PRO A 123 3.88 13.67 0.83
CA PRO A 123 4.81 13.20 1.84
C PRO A 123 6.19 13.79 1.60
N ASP A 124 6.70 14.55 2.56
CA ASP A 124 8.10 14.97 2.57
C ASP A 124 8.93 13.86 3.22
N LEU A 125 9.32 12.89 2.39
CA LEU A 125 10.00 11.68 2.78
C LEU A 125 11.40 11.66 2.19
N ALA A 126 12.37 11.23 2.98
CA ALA A 126 13.71 10.93 2.53
C ALA A 126 14.15 9.56 3.07
N ASP A 127 15.00 8.86 2.34
CA ASP A 127 15.62 7.64 2.87
C ASP A 127 16.73 7.97 3.87
N VAL A 128 17.34 6.92 4.41
CA VAL A 128 18.46 7.02 5.37
C VAL A 128 19.69 7.73 4.76
N LEU A 129 19.81 7.77 3.43
CA LEU A 129 20.87 8.46 2.71
C LEU A 129 20.49 9.90 2.31
N GLY A 130 19.28 10.35 2.63
CA GLY A 130 18.75 11.67 2.30
C GLY A 130 18.20 11.81 0.88
N ALA A 131 18.02 10.71 0.13
CA ALA A 131 17.37 10.76 -1.17
C ALA A 131 15.88 11.01 -0.99
N ASN A 132 15.31 11.90 -1.80
CA ASN A 132 13.89 12.27 -1.71
C ASN A 132 12.99 11.15 -2.28
N LEU A 133 12.00 10.70 -1.51
CA LEU A 133 11.04 9.65 -1.87
C LEU A 133 9.64 10.22 -2.19
N ALA A 134 9.46 11.54 -2.20
CA ALA A 134 8.16 12.16 -2.49
C ALA A 134 7.63 11.77 -3.87
N ASP A 135 8.52 11.54 -4.84
CA ASP A 135 8.17 11.11 -6.19
C ASP A 135 7.61 9.67 -6.26
N ASP A 136 8.11 8.78 -5.40
CA ASP A 136 7.70 7.38 -5.33
C ASP A 136 6.31 7.22 -4.69
N TYR A 137 5.97 8.13 -3.77
CA TYR A 137 4.70 8.19 -3.06
C TYR A 137 3.82 9.36 -3.50
N ARG A 138 3.96 9.82 -4.76
CA ARG A 138 3.05 10.84 -5.31
C ARG A 138 1.60 10.41 -5.21
N GLY A 139 0.76 11.33 -4.75
CA GLY A 139 -0.66 11.09 -4.53
C GLY A 139 -0.98 10.31 -3.26
N PHE A 140 -0.01 10.07 -2.38
CA PHE A 140 -0.28 9.73 -0.99
C PHE A 140 -0.32 10.99 -0.13
N SER A 141 -1.13 10.97 0.91
CA SER A 141 -1.05 11.89 2.05
C SER A 141 -1.04 11.07 3.32
N TYR A 142 -0.52 11.62 4.40
CA TYR A 142 -0.50 10.93 5.69
C TYR A 142 -0.94 11.84 6.83
N ALA A 143 -1.51 11.22 7.85
CA ALA A 143 -1.85 11.82 9.12
C ALA A 143 -1.42 10.88 10.25
N ILE A 144 -0.67 11.41 11.22
CA ILE A 144 -0.21 10.66 12.38
C ILE A 144 -0.86 11.25 13.63
N ASN A 145 -1.42 10.37 14.45
CA ASN A 145 -2.03 10.77 15.70
C ASN A 145 -1.56 9.87 16.84
N VAL A 146 -1.16 10.51 17.92
CA VAL A 146 -0.63 9.86 19.13
C VAL A 146 -1.60 10.10 20.29
N CYS A 147 -1.79 9.10 21.14
CA CYS A 147 -2.53 9.25 22.38
C CYS A 147 -1.96 8.34 23.47
N TYR A 148 -2.14 8.69 24.73
CA TYR A 148 -2.00 7.70 25.80
C TYR A 148 -3.05 6.61 25.62
N SER A 149 -2.66 5.36 25.87
CA SER A 149 -3.54 4.21 25.69
C SER A 149 -3.51 3.24 26.87
N ASP A 150 -4.49 2.36 26.94
CA ASP A 150 -4.36 1.13 27.73
C ASP A 150 -3.43 0.10 27.04
N SER A 151 -3.29 -1.07 27.66
CA SER A 151 -2.48 -2.18 27.11
C SER A 151 -3.07 -2.84 25.86
N GLN A 152 -4.30 -2.46 25.48
CA GLN A 152 -4.99 -2.95 24.27
C GLN A 152 -4.97 -1.90 23.15
N GLY A 153 -4.42 -0.70 23.39
CA GLY A 153 -4.36 0.37 22.40
C GLY A 153 -5.63 1.23 22.33
N THR A 154 -6.48 1.22 23.34
CA THR A 154 -7.60 2.16 23.44
C THR A 154 -7.10 3.49 23.99
N CYS A 155 -7.35 4.61 23.30
CA CYS A 155 -6.96 5.92 23.82
C CYS A 155 -7.66 6.22 25.15
N VAL A 156 -6.93 6.77 26.10
CA VAL A 156 -7.43 7.19 27.41
C VAL A 156 -6.99 8.63 27.72
N ALA A 157 -7.76 9.31 28.56
CA ALA A 157 -7.50 10.71 28.91
C ALA A 157 -6.38 10.91 29.96
N GLY A 158 -5.92 9.83 30.61
CA GLY A 158 -4.87 9.88 31.62
C GLY A 158 -3.52 9.44 31.08
N ILE A 159 -2.44 9.88 31.74
CA ILE A 159 -1.09 9.40 31.47
C ILE A 159 -1.01 7.92 31.84
N THR A 160 -0.54 7.11 30.89
CA THR A 160 -0.30 5.68 31.09
C THR A 160 1.11 5.32 30.61
N THR A 161 1.52 4.08 30.89
CA THR A 161 2.80 3.54 30.40
C THR A 161 2.75 3.12 28.92
N PHE A 162 1.67 3.45 28.19
CA PHE A 162 1.49 3.08 26.80
C PHE A 162 1.02 4.31 26.00
N LYS A 163 1.62 4.52 24.83
CA LYS A 163 1.13 5.45 23.82
C LYS A 163 0.70 4.61 22.61
N ARG A 164 -0.48 4.88 22.05
CA ARG A 164 -0.85 4.38 20.72
C ARG A 164 -0.45 5.42 19.69
N VAL A 165 0.22 4.96 18.65
CA VAL A 165 0.48 5.73 17.44
C VAL A 165 -0.41 5.18 16.33
N GLN A 166 -1.16 6.05 15.67
CA GLN A 166 -1.96 5.72 14.50
C GLN A 166 -1.40 6.46 13.30
N VAL A 167 -1.16 5.73 12.20
CA VAL A 167 -0.74 6.26 10.90
C VAL A 167 -1.87 6.01 9.92
N ALA A 168 -2.52 7.08 9.47
CA ALA A 168 -3.51 7.06 8.42
C ALA A 168 -2.87 7.53 7.11
N LEU A 169 -3.02 6.74 6.06
CA LEU A 169 -2.53 7.02 4.72
C LEU A 169 -3.72 7.13 3.77
N ALA A 170 -3.88 8.27 3.11
CA ALA A 170 -4.90 8.43 2.07
C ALA A 170 -4.23 8.48 0.70
N THR A 171 -4.91 7.94 -0.31
CA THR A 171 -4.47 8.00 -1.71
C THR A 171 -5.35 8.94 -2.52
N SER A 172 -4.82 9.45 -3.63
CA SER A 172 -5.55 10.27 -4.61
C SER A 172 -6.80 9.61 -5.18
N GLN A 173 -6.94 8.29 -5.02
CA GLN A 173 -8.10 7.49 -5.42
C GLN A 173 -9.16 7.39 -4.29
N SER A 174 -9.07 8.24 -3.26
CA SER A 174 -9.95 8.29 -2.09
C SER A 174 -9.99 6.98 -1.30
N GLN A 175 -8.85 6.30 -1.22
CA GLN A 175 -8.69 5.11 -0.41
C GLN A 175 -7.81 5.39 0.80
N ASP A 176 -8.31 4.99 1.96
CA ASP A 176 -7.67 5.20 3.25
C ASP A 176 -7.18 3.88 3.84
N PHE A 177 -5.92 3.87 4.28
CA PHE A 177 -5.29 2.77 5.00
C PHE A 177 -4.89 3.25 6.38
N VAL A 178 -5.33 2.55 7.42
CA VAL A 178 -5.04 2.92 8.81
C VAL A 178 -4.25 1.80 9.48
N PHE A 179 -3.11 2.17 10.04
CA PHE A 179 -2.23 1.30 10.79
C PHE A 179 -2.04 1.87 12.20
N SER A 180 -1.85 1.00 13.18
CA SER A 180 -1.55 1.45 14.54
C SER A 180 -0.67 0.46 15.28
N PHE A 181 0.15 0.99 16.18
CA PHE A 181 0.94 0.20 17.11
C PHE A 181 0.94 0.84 18.50
N ILE A 182 1.35 0.06 19.49
CA ILE A 182 1.45 0.49 20.88
C ILE A 182 2.94 0.59 21.22
N LYS A 183 3.36 1.77 21.68
CA LYS A 183 4.68 2.01 22.28
C LYS A 183 4.55 1.95 23.80
N GLY A 184 5.35 1.11 24.43
CA GLY A 184 5.48 1.08 25.89
C GLY A 184 6.55 2.04 26.41
N ASN A 185 6.36 2.47 27.65
CA ASN A 185 7.36 3.15 28.46
C ASN A 185 8.16 2.09 29.25
N TYR A 186 9.25 1.60 28.65
CA TYR A 186 10.11 0.54 29.19
C TYR A 186 11.58 0.93 29.09
#